data_AF-A0A848UEJ0-F1
#
_entry.id   AF-A0A848UEJ0-F1
#
_cell.length_a   1.000
_cell.length_b   1.000
_cell.length_c   1.000
_cell.angle_alpha   90.00
_cell.angle_beta   90.00
_cell.angle_gamma   90.00
#
_symmetry.space_group_name_H-M   'P 1'
#
loop_
_entity.id
_entity.type
_entity.pdbx_description
1 polymer ?
#
loop_
_entity_poly.entity_id
_entity_poly.type
_entity_poly.pdbx_seq_one_letter_code
_entity_poly.pdbx_strand_id
1 'polypeptide(L)'
;MRKRTPVIVTAVALASLVLPTSAEARGGPPTAVVTEVSSGQDVVPFVGCSGEVEGIVAIDFRDVFHITEFEDGVSVTVNNQGSFDYVPFDGVPSSGHYRNGFHFSANANAVVDHSVFTGAGVDDDGVHENFHVRTHFTWANGEVRVDYSAGCD
;
A
#
# COMPACT_ATOMS: atom_id res chain seq x y z
N MET A 1 -1.98 -24.76 -14.75
CA MET A 1 -1.26 -23.79 -13.89
C MET A 1 -1.00 -22.53 -14.70
N ARG A 2 -1.79 -21.46 -14.47
CA ARG A 2 -1.56 -20.16 -15.11
C ARG A 2 -0.62 -19.37 -14.19
N LYS A 3 0.58 -19.02 -14.67
CA LYS A 3 1.49 -18.12 -13.96
C LYS A 3 0.81 -16.76 -13.86
N ARG A 4 0.37 -16.38 -12.66
CA ARG A 4 -0.06 -15.02 -12.35
C ARG A 4 1.20 -14.23 -12.07
N THR A 5 1.60 -13.40 -13.01
CA THR A 5 2.68 -12.42 -12.83
C THR A 5 2.27 -11.49 -11.68
N PRO A 6 3.10 -11.29 -10.64
CA PRO A 6 2.77 -10.36 -9.56
C PRO A 6 2.73 -8.94 -10.14
N VAL A 7 1.54 -8.35 -10.14
CA VAL A 7 1.25 -7.00 -10.67
C VAL A 7 1.99 -5.90 -9.89
N ILE A 8 2.48 -6.21 -8.69
CA ILE A 8 3.12 -5.27 -7.75
C ILE A 8 4.47 -4.73 -8.27
N VAL A 9 5.14 -5.39 -9.20
CA VAL A 9 6.47 -4.95 -9.69
C VAL A 9 6.40 -3.85 -10.76
N THR A 10 5.23 -3.59 -11.36
CA THR A 10 5.16 -2.75 -12.58
C THR A 10 5.12 -1.24 -12.29
N ALA A 11 4.68 -0.80 -11.11
CA ALA A 11 4.57 0.63 -10.80
C ALA A 11 5.93 1.29 -10.49
N VAL A 12 6.87 0.55 -9.90
CA VAL A 12 8.17 1.10 -9.44
C VAL A 12 9.20 1.24 -10.58
N ALA A 13 9.05 0.46 -11.66
CA ALA A 13 10.02 0.45 -12.76
C ALA A 13 9.97 1.68 -13.70
N LEU A 14 8.89 2.48 -13.67
CA LEU A 14 8.72 3.63 -14.56
C LEU A 14 9.47 4.90 -14.12
N ALA A 15 10.07 4.92 -12.92
CA ALA A 15 10.70 6.12 -12.36
C ALA A 15 12.13 6.42 -12.87
N SER A 16 12.72 5.59 -13.74
CA SER A 16 14.17 5.63 -14.00
C SER A 16 14.63 6.30 -15.32
N LEU A 17 13.73 6.92 -16.11
CA LEU A 17 14.10 7.48 -17.42
C LEU A 17 13.80 8.98 -17.64
N VAL A 18 13.38 9.72 -16.61
CA VAL A 18 13.09 11.16 -16.77
C VAL A 18 14.32 11.98 -16.40
N LEU A 19 15.01 12.51 -17.41
CA LEU A 19 16.03 13.55 -17.24
C LEU A 19 15.36 14.83 -16.71
N PRO A 20 15.98 15.56 -15.78
CA PRO A 20 15.43 16.82 -15.27
C PRO A 20 15.52 17.90 -16.35
N THR A 21 14.45 18.09 -17.11
CA THR A 21 14.23 19.33 -17.86
C THR A 21 13.73 20.40 -16.88
N SER A 22 14.16 21.64 -17.08
CA SER A 22 13.84 22.79 -16.23
C SER A 22 12.35 22.86 -15.91
N ALA A 23 12.01 22.70 -14.63
CA ALA A 23 10.65 22.71 -14.12
C ALA A 23 10.05 24.13 -14.18
N GLU A 24 9.10 24.33 -15.09
CA GLU A 24 8.09 25.36 -14.89
C GLU A 24 7.10 24.82 -13.86
N ALA A 25 6.77 25.63 -12.84
CA ALA A 25 5.70 25.30 -11.89
C ALA A 25 4.35 25.32 -12.63
N ARG A 26 3.99 24.20 -13.27
CA ARG A 26 2.75 24.05 -14.04
C ARG A 26 1.70 23.31 -13.22
N GLY A 27 1.11 24.00 -12.24
CA GLY A 27 -0.10 23.55 -11.54
C GLY A 27 -1.36 23.72 -12.41
N GLY A 28 -1.43 23.00 -13.54
CA GLY A 28 -2.57 23.02 -14.46
C GLY A 28 -3.80 22.28 -13.91
N PRO A 29 -4.99 22.44 -14.53
CA PRO A 29 -6.16 21.63 -14.17
C PRO A 29 -5.90 20.15 -14.48
N PRO A 30 -6.62 19.21 -13.83
CA PRO A 30 -6.55 17.80 -14.18
C PRO A 30 -6.82 17.55 -15.66
N THR A 31 -6.04 16.68 -16.28
CA THR A 31 -6.25 16.18 -17.65
C THR A 31 -7.24 15.02 -17.66
N ALA A 32 -7.27 14.23 -16.57
CA ALA A 32 -8.24 13.16 -16.35
C ALA A 32 -8.52 12.95 -14.86
N VAL A 33 -9.72 12.45 -14.56
CA VAL A 33 -10.10 11.98 -13.23
C VAL A 33 -10.80 10.64 -13.41
N VAL A 34 -10.24 9.61 -12.76
CA VAL A 34 -10.74 8.24 -12.84
C VAL A 34 -11.02 7.73 -11.44
N THR A 35 -12.13 7.02 -11.27
CA THR A 35 -12.41 6.25 -10.06
C THR A 35 -12.60 4.80 -10.44
N GLU A 36 -11.77 3.94 -9.87
CA GLU A 36 -11.85 2.49 -10.09
C GLU A 36 -12.11 1.78 -8.77
N VAL A 37 -12.88 0.70 -8.85
CA VAL A 37 -13.13 -0.19 -7.72
C VAL A 37 -12.65 -1.56 -8.11
N SER A 38 -11.75 -2.12 -7.30
CA SER A 38 -11.26 -3.49 -7.45
C SER A 38 -11.64 -4.28 -6.20
N SER A 39 -12.05 -5.52 -6.39
CA SER A 39 -12.26 -6.45 -5.28
C SER A 39 -11.64 -7.79 -5.64
N GLY A 40 -11.12 -8.49 -4.65
CA GLY A 40 -10.52 -9.78 -4.88
C GLY A 40 -10.10 -10.48 -3.60
N GLN A 41 -9.42 -11.60 -3.82
CA GLN A 41 -8.80 -12.39 -2.77
C GLN A 41 -7.33 -12.56 -3.12
N ASP A 42 -6.45 -12.50 -2.14
CA ASP A 42 -5.04 -12.84 -2.30
C ASP A 42 -4.53 -13.66 -1.10
N VAL A 43 -3.41 -14.35 -1.30
CA VAL A 43 -2.77 -15.15 -0.27
C VAL A 43 -1.28 -14.84 -0.29
N VAL A 44 -0.77 -14.29 0.81
CA VAL A 44 0.61 -13.79 0.91
C VAL A 44 1.33 -14.41 2.12
N PRO A 45 2.65 -14.61 2.03
CA PRO A 45 3.45 -14.93 3.20
C PRO A 45 3.43 -13.73 4.16
N PHE A 46 3.36 -14.02 5.45
CA PHE A 46 3.33 -13.00 6.50
C PHE A 46 4.21 -13.42 7.67
N VAL A 47 4.87 -12.43 8.27
CA VAL A 47 5.60 -12.59 9.52
C VAL A 47 4.84 -11.79 10.56
N GLY A 48 4.40 -12.47 11.61
CA GLY A 48 3.66 -11.87 12.72
C GLY A 48 4.41 -10.74 13.40
N CYS A 49 3.71 -9.97 14.23
CA CYS A 49 4.22 -8.78 14.88
C CYS A 49 5.49 -8.98 15.73
N SER A 50 5.66 -10.16 16.33
CA SER A 50 6.86 -10.52 17.08
C SER A 50 8.08 -10.77 16.20
N GLY A 51 7.90 -10.91 14.87
CA GLY A 51 8.95 -11.34 13.96
C GLY A 51 9.27 -12.84 14.04
N GLU A 52 8.65 -13.57 14.97
CA GLU A 52 9.02 -14.95 15.31
C GLU A 52 8.10 -15.99 14.67
N VAL A 53 6.86 -15.60 14.35
CA VAL A 53 5.86 -16.51 13.78
C VAL A 53 5.65 -16.19 12.31
N GLU A 54 6.14 -17.08 11.44
CA GLU A 54 5.85 -17.04 10.01
C GLU A 54 4.54 -17.77 9.71
N GLY A 55 3.84 -17.34 8.66
CA GLY A 55 2.65 -18.02 8.21
C GLY A 55 2.12 -17.48 6.89
N ILE A 56 0.85 -17.74 6.65
CA ILE A 56 0.14 -17.31 5.44
C ILE A 56 -1.06 -16.47 5.86
N VAL A 57 -1.24 -15.32 5.22
CA VAL A 57 -2.45 -14.52 5.35
C VAL A 57 -3.26 -14.63 4.07
N ALA A 58 -4.51 -15.08 4.18
CA ALA A 58 -5.52 -14.89 3.16
C ALA A 58 -6.19 -13.54 3.37
N ILE A 59 -6.38 -12.77 2.29
CA ILE A 59 -6.89 -11.41 2.33
C ILE A 59 -8.08 -11.33 1.38
N ASP A 60 -9.23 -10.87 1.87
CA ASP A 60 -10.32 -10.39 1.04
C ASP A 60 -10.25 -8.88 0.99
N PHE A 61 -10.07 -8.31 -0.19
CA PHE A 61 -9.88 -6.87 -0.34
C PHE A 61 -10.95 -6.22 -1.21
N ARG A 62 -11.24 -4.97 -0.88
CA ARG A 62 -11.99 -4.04 -1.71
C ARG A 62 -11.27 -2.69 -1.70
N ASP A 63 -10.83 -2.30 -2.88
CA ASP A 63 -10.00 -1.13 -3.11
C ASP A 63 -10.80 -0.12 -3.92
N VAL A 64 -10.76 1.14 -3.48
CA VAL A 64 -11.27 2.27 -4.24
C VAL A 64 -10.10 3.18 -4.57
N PHE A 65 -9.81 3.30 -5.86
CA PHE A 65 -8.76 4.15 -6.40
C PHE A 65 -9.39 5.43 -6.93
N HIS A 66 -8.89 6.58 -6.47
CA HIS A 66 -9.15 7.88 -7.08
C HIS A 66 -7.86 8.36 -7.71
N ILE A 67 -7.82 8.36 -9.04
CA ILE A 67 -6.66 8.74 -9.84
C ILE A 67 -6.98 10.08 -10.50
N THR A 68 -6.10 11.06 -10.28
CA THR A 68 -6.14 12.36 -10.94
C THR A 68 -4.85 12.52 -11.73
N GLU A 69 -4.97 12.65 -13.04
CA GLU A 69 -3.85 12.89 -13.94
C GLU A 69 -3.72 14.38 -14.23
N PHE A 70 -2.48 14.84 -14.32
CA PHE A 70 -2.10 16.19 -14.71
C PHE A 70 -1.14 16.10 -15.90
N GLU A 71 -0.86 17.22 -16.55
CA GLU A 71 0.13 17.25 -17.65
C GLU A 71 1.52 16.82 -17.19
N ASP A 72 1.88 17.10 -15.94
CA ASP A 72 3.21 16.92 -15.37
C ASP A 72 3.31 15.81 -14.31
N GLY A 73 2.21 15.09 -14.05
CA GLY A 73 2.19 14.12 -12.96
C GLY A 73 0.85 13.42 -12.71
N VAL A 74 0.79 12.73 -11.58
CA VAL A 74 -0.36 11.94 -11.14
C VAL A 74 -0.52 12.06 -9.63
N SER A 75 -1.76 12.05 -9.17
CA SER A 75 -2.13 11.88 -7.76
C SER A 75 -3.11 10.73 -7.64
N VAL A 76 -2.80 9.78 -6.77
CA VAL A 76 -3.59 8.57 -6.50
C VAL A 76 -3.94 8.57 -5.02
N THR A 77 -5.21 8.41 -4.70
CA THR A 77 -5.67 8.10 -3.35
C THR A 77 -6.36 6.75 -3.38
N VAL A 78 -5.95 5.85 -2.51
CA VAL A 78 -6.52 4.52 -2.37
C VAL A 78 -7.08 4.37 -0.98
N ASN A 79 -8.34 3.95 -0.92
CA ASN A 79 -8.95 3.44 0.30
C ASN A 79 -9.21 1.96 0.09
N ASN A 80 -8.46 1.15 0.82
CA ASN A 80 -8.57 -0.30 0.80
C ASN A 80 -9.10 -0.75 2.16
N GLN A 81 -10.06 -1.67 2.14
CA GLN A 81 -10.60 -2.29 3.33
C GLN A 81 -10.89 -3.76 3.05
N GLY A 82 -10.84 -4.56 4.09
CA GLY A 82 -11.01 -5.99 3.90
C GLY A 82 -11.06 -6.80 5.18
N SER A 83 -11.06 -8.11 4.99
CA SER A 83 -10.82 -9.11 6.04
C SER A 83 -9.52 -9.85 5.75
N PHE A 84 -8.98 -10.43 6.81
CA PHE A 84 -7.85 -11.33 6.70
C PHE A 84 -8.07 -12.56 7.58
N ASP A 85 -7.51 -13.67 7.15
CA ASP A 85 -7.36 -14.91 7.91
C ASP A 85 -5.87 -15.26 7.94
N TYR A 86 -5.27 -15.20 9.11
CA TYR A 86 -3.88 -15.56 9.34
C TYR A 86 -3.78 -16.99 9.86
N VAL A 87 -2.97 -17.79 9.16
CA VAL A 87 -2.63 -19.16 9.56
C VAL A 87 -1.12 -19.21 9.82
N PRO A 88 -0.68 -19.16 11.08
CA PRO A 88 0.73 -19.33 11.42
C PRO A 88 1.21 -20.75 11.12
N PHE A 89 2.49 -20.92 10.78
CA PHE A 89 3.13 -22.23 10.70
C PHE A 89 3.34 -22.84 12.09
N ASP A 90 3.47 -22.01 13.11
CA ASP A 90 3.55 -22.38 14.52
C ASP A 90 2.83 -21.32 15.37
N GLY A 91 1.70 -21.65 16.00
CA GLY A 91 0.89 -20.68 16.75
C GLY A 91 -0.61 -20.86 16.59
N VAL A 92 -1.37 -19.85 17.03
CA VAL A 92 -2.84 -19.84 16.99
C VAL A 92 -3.31 -19.03 15.78
N PRO A 93 -4.21 -19.57 14.94
CA PRO A 93 -4.81 -18.80 13.85
C PRO A 93 -5.53 -17.54 14.37
N SER A 94 -5.53 -16.49 13.55
CA SER A 94 -6.27 -15.27 13.84
C SER A 94 -7.02 -14.77 12.63
N SER A 95 -8.13 -14.07 12.85
CA SER A 95 -8.94 -13.50 11.78
C SER A 95 -9.39 -12.10 12.16
N GLY A 96 -9.64 -11.25 11.16
CA GLY A 96 -9.99 -9.87 11.45
C GLY A 96 -10.29 -9.02 10.25
N HIS A 97 -10.26 -7.71 10.49
CA HIS A 97 -10.49 -6.69 9.48
C HIS A 97 -9.35 -5.70 9.44
N TYR A 98 -9.15 -5.12 8.25
CA TYR A 98 -8.16 -4.08 8.07
C TYR A 98 -8.70 -2.93 7.22
N ARG A 99 -8.01 -1.80 7.33
CA ARG A 99 -8.14 -0.62 6.49
C ARG A 99 -6.76 -0.12 6.13
N ASN A 100 -6.59 0.24 4.87
CA ASN A 100 -5.40 0.86 4.34
C ASN A 100 -5.79 2.15 3.64
N GLY A 101 -5.23 3.27 4.09
CA GLY A 101 -5.27 4.53 3.37
C GLY A 101 -3.92 4.73 2.72
N PHE A 102 -3.88 4.86 1.40
CA PHE A 102 -2.66 5.14 0.64
C PHE A 102 -2.85 6.41 -0.19
N HIS A 103 -1.85 7.26 -0.20
CA HIS A 103 -1.80 8.44 -1.04
C HIS A 103 -0.45 8.48 -1.73
N PHE A 104 -0.47 8.54 -3.05
CA PHE A 104 0.71 8.66 -3.88
C PHE A 104 0.57 9.88 -4.77
N SER A 105 1.63 10.65 -4.90
CA SER A 105 1.74 11.68 -5.92
C SER A 105 3.11 11.62 -6.55
N ALA A 106 3.17 11.81 -7.86
CA ALA A 106 4.41 11.87 -8.60
C ALA A 106 4.32 12.93 -9.67
N ASN A 107 5.38 13.71 -9.82
CA ASN A 107 5.57 14.64 -10.92
C ASN A 107 7.06 14.64 -11.33
N ALA A 108 7.43 15.53 -12.25
CA ALA A 108 8.80 15.66 -12.73
C ALA A 108 9.86 15.94 -11.64
N ASN A 109 9.46 16.45 -10.47
CA ASN A 109 10.38 16.93 -9.43
C ASN A 109 10.32 16.11 -8.14
N ALA A 110 9.22 15.42 -7.89
CA ALA A 110 9.00 14.72 -6.64
C ALA A 110 8.11 13.48 -6.80
N VAL A 111 8.38 12.48 -5.96
CA VAL A 111 7.51 11.35 -5.69
C VAL A 111 7.26 11.32 -4.19
N VAL A 112 6.00 11.32 -3.79
CA VAL A 112 5.57 11.24 -2.40
C VAL A 112 4.57 10.10 -2.28
N ASP A 113 4.80 9.25 -1.29
CA ASP A 113 3.90 8.17 -0.91
C ASP A 113 3.67 8.24 0.60
N HIS A 114 2.42 8.07 1.01
CA HIS A 114 2.02 7.91 2.38
C HIS A 114 0.99 6.79 2.48
N SER A 115 1.31 5.75 3.25
CA SER A 115 0.39 4.67 3.58
C SER A 115 0.19 4.54 5.07
N VAL A 116 -1.07 4.33 5.46
CA VAL A 116 -1.49 3.98 6.81
C VAL A 116 -2.32 2.71 6.72
N PHE A 117 -1.74 1.63 7.22
CA PHE A 117 -2.40 0.36 7.38
C PHE A 117 -2.76 0.16 8.84
N THR A 118 -4.02 -0.15 9.10
CA THR A 118 -4.56 -0.49 10.40
C THR A 118 -5.34 -1.77 10.29
N GLY A 119 -5.31 -2.60 11.30
CA GLY A 119 -6.34 -3.59 11.43
C GLY A 119 -6.30 -4.27 12.78
N ALA A 120 -7.34 -5.06 12.96
CA ALA A 120 -7.70 -5.63 14.23
C ALA A 120 -8.21 -7.05 13.97
N GLY A 121 -7.68 -7.99 14.72
CA GLY A 121 -8.07 -9.39 14.68
C GLY A 121 -8.27 -9.96 16.07
N VAL A 122 -8.72 -11.20 16.08
CA VAL A 122 -8.87 -12.03 17.27
C VAL A 122 -8.34 -13.41 16.92
N ASP A 123 -7.52 -13.98 17.80
CA ASP A 123 -7.08 -15.37 17.68
C ASP A 123 -8.14 -16.36 18.21
N ASP A 124 -7.95 -17.66 17.96
CA ASP A 124 -8.88 -18.68 18.42
C ASP A 124 -8.97 -18.79 19.96
N ASP A 125 -7.99 -18.26 20.69
CA ASP A 125 -7.98 -18.17 22.16
C ASP A 125 -8.73 -16.92 22.68
N GLY A 126 -9.17 -16.04 21.78
CA GLY A 126 -9.90 -14.81 22.10
C GLY A 126 -9.02 -13.60 22.41
N VAL A 127 -7.71 -13.68 22.16
CA VAL A 127 -6.77 -12.57 22.30
C VAL A 127 -6.98 -11.61 21.13
N HIS A 128 -7.16 -10.34 21.46
CA HIS A 128 -7.26 -9.28 20.46
C HIS A 128 -5.88 -8.81 20.04
N GLU A 129 -5.68 -8.67 18.74
CA GLU A 129 -4.44 -8.14 18.16
C GLU A 129 -4.77 -6.93 17.30
N ASN A 130 -4.06 -5.82 17.52
CA ASN A 130 -4.11 -4.66 16.65
C ASN A 130 -2.76 -4.48 15.97
N PHE A 131 -2.80 -4.14 14.69
CA PHE A 131 -1.61 -3.81 13.92
C PHE A 131 -1.76 -2.44 13.29
N HIS A 132 -0.67 -1.68 13.32
CA HIS A 132 -0.64 -0.35 12.76
C HIS A 132 0.71 -0.10 12.10
N VAL A 133 0.69 0.16 10.80
CA VAL A 133 1.87 0.49 10.01
C VAL A 133 1.65 1.84 9.36
N ARG A 134 2.62 2.74 9.51
CA ARG A 134 2.71 3.98 8.73
C ARG A 134 3.99 3.96 7.96
N THR A 135 3.87 4.29 6.68
CA THR A 135 5.00 4.52 5.81
C THR A 135 4.84 5.88 5.17
N HIS A 136 5.93 6.61 5.11
CA HIS A 136 6.02 7.85 4.36
C HIS A 136 7.32 7.82 3.57
N PHE A 137 7.21 7.93 2.27
CA PHE A 137 8.33 8.00 1.35
C PHE A 137 8.26 9.33 0.62
N THR A 138 9.39 10.02 0.54
CA THR A 138 9.55 11.19 -0.31
C THR A 138 10.85 11.07 -1.06
N TRP A 139 10.81 11.25 -2.37
CA TRP A 139 11.96 11.57 -3.18
C TRP A 139 11.72 12.93 -3.83
N ALA A 140 12.58 13.91 -3.55
CA ALA A 140 12.47 15.24 -4.14
C ALA A 140 13.84 15.90 -4.18
N ASN A 141 14.15 16.61 -5.26
CA ASN A 141 15.40 17.37 -5.42
C ASN A 141 16.68 16.53 -5.17
N GLY A 142 16.65 15.24 -5.50
CA GLY A 142 17.77 14.32 -5.29
C GLY A 142 17.92 13.77 -3.87
N GLU A 143 17.04 14.15 -2.93
CA GLU A 143 17.01 13.61 -1.56
C GLU A 143 15.93 12.53 -1.45
N VAL A 144 16.26 11.43 -0.76
CA VAL A 144 15.32 10.36 -0.43
C VAL A 144 15.12 10.36 1.08
N ARG A 145 13.85 10.38 1.49
CA ARG A 145 13.42 10.26 2.88
C ARG A 145 12.42 9.13 3.01
N VAL A 146 12.64 8.29 4.03
CA VAL A 146 11.73 7.21 4.41
C VAL A 146 11.48 7.29 5.90
N ASP A 147 10.23 7.52 6.29
CA ASP A 147 9.77 7.38 7.66
C ASP A 147 8.90 6.12 7.73
N TYR A 148 9.22 5.24 8.67
CA TYR A 148 8.51 3.99 8.88
C TYR A 148 8.22 3.83 10.37
N SER A 149 6.99 3.47 10.70
CA SER A 149 6.63 3.02 12.04
C SER A 149 5.69 1.84 11.93
N ALA A 150 5.97 0.79 12.69
CA ALA A 150 5.06 -0.32 12.91
C ALA A 150 4.88 -0.55 14.41
N GLY A 151 3.69 -0.94 14.81
CA GLY A 151 3.36 -1.31 16.18
C GLY A 151 2.25 -2.35 16.20
N CYS A 152 2.28 -3.18 17.24
CA CYS A 152 1.23 -4.14 17.52
C CYS A 152 0.91 -4.14 19.01
N ASP A 153 -0.38 -4.17 19.32
CA ASP A 153 -0.94 -4.08 20.67
C ASP A 153 -1.99 -5.16 20.92
#